data_AF-A0A9D2F0R7-F1
#
_entry.id   AF-A0A9D2F0R7-F1
#
_cell.length_a   1.000
_cell.length_b   1.000
_cell.length_c   1.000
_cell.angle_alpha   90.00
_cell.angle_beta   90.00
_cell.angle_gamma   90.00
#
_symmetry.space_group_name_H-M   'P 1'
#
loop_
_entity.id
_entity.type
_entity.pdbx_description
1 polymer ?
#
loop_
_entity_poly.entity_id
_entity_poly.type
_entity_poly.pdbx_seq_one_letter_code
_entity_poly.pdbx_strand_id
1 'polypeptide(L)'
;MAEYMENVPDRELDWDDEITKDGGFVLLPEGDYPYTITKFERARYGGSNKVPPCRMAQLTVAIHGGDKGEASVNYRLFLLSKFQWKISELFVSAGLADPDAETIRMQWDRIQGATGLCHVAQREFTKQSGPHAGETGTANEITKFLPPPAPKAAEPAQPAWQQSGMF
;
A
#
# COMPACT_ATOMS: atom_id res chain seq x y z
N MET A 1 16.81 11.73 -21.35
CA MET A 1 15.84 12.70 -21.88
C MET A 1 14.51 12.35 -21.24
N ALA A 2 13.88 13.32 -20.57
CA ALA A 2 12.72 13.15 -19.70
C ALA A 2 11.44 12.71 -20.45
N GLU A 3 10.57 12.05 -19.67
CA GLU A 3 9.10 12.11 -19.64
C GLU A 3 8.30 12.23 -20.93
N TYR A 4 7.40 11.27 -21.15
CA TYR A 4 5.98 11.58 -21.41
C TYR A 4 5.11 10.54 -20.68
N MET A 5 4.82 10.82 -19.41
CA MET A 5 3.56 10.40 -18.81
C MET A 5 2.46 11.14 -19.57
N GLU A 6 1.77 10.42 -20.44
CA GLU A 6 0.61 10.94 -21.16
C GLU A 6 -0.53 11.10 -20.13
N ASN A 7 -0.64 12.32 -19.58
CA ASN A 7 -1.83 12.75 -18.87
C ASN A 7 -2.98 12.64 -19.87
N VAL A 8 -3.86 11.66 -19.68
CA VAL A 8 -5.13 11.58 -20.42
C VAL A 8 -5.87 12.89 -20.12
N PRO A 9 -6.06 13.78 -21.11
CA PRO A 9 -6.76 15.02 -20.87
C PRO A 9 -8.21 14.71 -20.46
N ASP A 10 -8.76 15.49 -19.51
CA ASP A 10 -10.18 15.49 -19.20
C ASP A 10 -10.97 15.81 -20.48
N ARG A 11 -11.41 14.76 -21.16
CA ARG A 11 -12.21 14.81 -22.38
C ARG A 11 -13.63 14.38 -22.02
N GLU A 12 -14.60 15.18 -22.45
CA GLU A 12 -16.02 14.80 -22.43
C GLU A 12 -16.20 13.56 -23.31
N LEU A 13 -16.66 12.46 -22.70
CA LEU A 13 -16.94 11.21 -23.38
C LEU A 13 -18.32 11.28 -24.03
N ASP A 14 -18.42 10.90 -25.31
CA ASP A 14 -19.71 10.76 -26.00
C ASP A 14 -20.38 9.41 -25.64
N TRP A 15 -21.67 9.25 -25.94
CA TRP A 15 -22.45 8.05 -25.63
C TRP A 15 -21.91 6.77 -26.27
N ASP A 16 -21.21 6.89 -27.40
CA ASP A 16 -20.60 5.80 -28.15
C ASP A 16 -19.07 5.72 -27.97
N ASP A 17 -18.48 6.52 -27.06
CA ASP A 17 -17.04 6.48 -26.84
C ASP A 17 -16.60 5.19 -26.15
N GLU A 18 -15.54 4.60 -26.68
CA GLU A 18 -14.92 3.40 -26.12
C GLU A 18 -14.09 3.79 -24.88
N ILE A 19 -14.66 3.56 -23.70
CA ILE A 19 -13.93 3.72 -22.44
C ILE A 19 -12.94 2.57 -22.25
N THR A 20 -11.71 2.89 -21.88
CA THR A 20 -10.81 1.87 -21.32
C THR A 20 -11.38 1.49 -19.96
N LYS A 21 -11.68 0.20 -19.77
CA LYS A 21 -12.12 -0.32 -18.48
C LYS A 21 -10.96 -0.12 -17.51
N ASP A 22 -11.06 0.89 -16.64
CA ASP A 22 -10.20 1.05 -15.47
C ASP A 22 -10.02 -0.32 -14.82
N GLY A 23 -8.76 -0.73 -14.64
CA GLY A 23 -8.35 -2.10 -14.33
C GLY A 23 -9.35 -2.77 -13.39
N GLY A 24 -9.93 -3.88 -13.87
CA GLY A 24 -11.00 -4.57 -13.15
C GLY A 24 -10.64 -4.83 -11.70
N PHE A 25 -11.65 -4.90 -10.83
CA PHE A 25 -11.46 -5.16 -9.41
C PHE A 25 -10.79 -6.53 -9.21
N VAL A 26 -9.46 -6.54 -8.97
CA VAL A 26 -8.68 -7.74 -8.68
C VAL A 26 -8.80 -8.08 -7.20
N LEU A 27 -9.31 -9.26 -6.89
CA LEU A 27 -9.26 -9.83 -5.53
C LEU A 27 -7.97 -10.62 -5.36
N LEU A 28 -7.10 -10.14 -4.47
CA LEU A 28 -5.86 -10.84 -4.16
C LEU A 28 -6.13 -11.91 -3.09
N PRO A 29 -5.54 -13.12 -3.22
CA PRO A 29 -5.50 -14.08 -2.12
C PRO A 29 -4.82 -13.47 -0.89
N GLU A 30 -5.20 -13.91 0.30
CA GLU A 30 -4.54 -13.48 1.54
C GLU A 30 -3.04 -13.75 1.50
N GLY A 31 -2.22 -12.76 1.90
CA GLY A 31 -0.77 -12.88 1.89
C GLY A 31 -0.03 -11.55 1.90
N ASP A 32 1.29 -11.65 1.78
CA ASP A 32 2.20 -10.51 1.81
C ASP A 32 2.53 -10.05 0.40
N TYR A 33 2.37 -8.76 0.14
CA TYR A 33 2.56 -8.17 -1.19
C TYR A 33 3.38 -6.88 -1.12
N PRO A 34 4.21 -6.62 -2.14
CA PRO A 34 4.78 -5.30 -2.34
C PRO A 34 3.69 -4.29 -2.67
N TYR A 35 3.86 -3.07 -2.17
CA TYR A 35 2.95 -1.97 -2.46
C TYR A 35 3.70 -0.69 -2.80
N THR A 36 2.98 0.22 -3.46
CA THR A 36 3.38 1.61 -3.69
C THR A 36 2.25 2.55 -3.27
N ILE A 37 2.58 3.62 -2.53
CA ILE A 37 1.61 4.67 -2.21
C ILE A 37 1.52 5.62 -3.40
N THR A 38 0.44 5.54 -4.15
CA THR A 38 0.27 6.31 -5.40
C THR A 38 -0.29 7.70 -5.14
N LYS A 39 -1.14 7.85 -4.12
CA LYS A 39 -1.77 9.12 -3.76
C LYS A 39 -1.83 9.30 -2.25
N PHE A 40 -1.63 10.53 -1.80
CA PHE A 40 -1.78 10.95 -0.41
C PHE A 40 -2.58 12.24 -0.33
N GLU A 41 -3.63 12.24 0.48
CA GLU A 41 -4.45 13.40 0.76
C GLU A 41 -4.60 13.61 2.27
N ARG A 42 -4.57 14.88 2.68
CA ARG A 42 -4.88 15.29 4.05
C ARG A 42 -6.37 15.52 4.17
N ALA A 43 -6.98 14.87 5.15
CA ALA A 43 -8.40 14.96 5.42
C ALA A 43 -8.68 15.18 6.90
N ARG A 44 -9.95 15.42 7.22
CA ARG A 44 -10.45 15.46 8.59
C ARG A 44 -11.59 14.47 8.74
N TYR A 45 -11.48 13.62 9.76
CA TYR A 45 -12.54 12.70 10.11
C TYR A 45 -13.51 13.37 11.08
N GLY A 46 -14.80 13.34 10.76
CA GLY A 46 -15.88 13.95 11.56
C GLY A 46 -16.17 13.26 12.89
N GLY A 47 -15.55 12.11 13.15
CA GLY A 47 -15.75 11.32 14.36
C GLY A 47 -16.83 10.25 14.21
N SER A 48 -16.81 9.29 15.13
CA SER A 48 -17.85 8.29 15.35
C SER A 48 -17.86 7.87 16.82
N ASN A 49 -18.81 7.02 17.19
CA ASN A 49 -18.93 6.47 18.54
C ASN A 49 -17.64 5.83 19.09
N LYS A 50 -16.74 5.35 18.20
CA LYS A 50 -15.48 4.67 18.58
C LYS A 50 -14.23 5.51 18.35
N VAL A 51 -14.30 6.55 17.52
CA VAL A 51 -13.13 7.34 17.10
C VAL A 51 -13.50 8.81 17.15
N PRO A 52 -12.87 9.64 18.02
CA PRO A 52 -13.19 11.05 18.07
C PRO A 52 -12.81 11.77 16.77
N PRO A 53 -13.37 12.96 16.50
CA PRO A 53 -12.97 13.77 15.35
C PRO A 53 -11.47 14.04 15.37
N CYS A 54 -10.78 13.78 14.25
CA CYS A 54 -9.32 13.88 14.18
C CYS A 54 -8.84 14.18 12.76
N ARG A 55 -7.56 14.54 12.63
CA ARG A 55 -6.89 14.61 11.32
C ARG A 55 -6.72 13.18 10.78
N MET A 56 -6.80 13.03 9.47
CA MET A 56 -6.71 11.74 8.80
C MET A 56 -5.83 11.87 7.56
N ALA A 57 -5.05 10.84 7.27
CA ALA A 57 -4.42 10.65 5.97
C ALA A 57 -5.26 9.67 5.14
N GLN A 58 -5.62 10.07 3.93
CA GLN A 58 -6.19 9.18 2.92
C GLN A 58 -5.07 8.79 1.96
N LEU A 59 -4.80 7.49 1.88
CA LEU A 59 -3.77 6.93 1.03
C LEU A 59 -4.44 6.06 -0.02
N THR A 60 -4.04 6.20 -1.28
CA THR A 60 -4.30 5.20 -2.31
C THR A 60 -3.05 4.34 -2.43
N VAL A 61 -3.22 3.05 -2.21
CA VAL A 61 -2.14 2.07 -2.16
C VAL A 61 -2.32 1.10 -3.31
N ALA A 62 -1.38 1.10 -4.26
CA ALA A 62 -1.29 0.10 -5.30
C ALA A 62 -0.55 -1.13 -4.74
N ILE A 63 -1.13 -2.30 -4.90
CA ILE A 63 -0.61 -3.59 -4.43
C ILE A 63 -0.23 -4.41 -5.65
N HIS A 64 1.03 -4.82 -5.67
CA HIS A 64 1.65 -5.52 -6.79
C HIS A 64 1.57 -7.04 -6.58
N GLY A 65 0.51 -7.66 -7.09
CA GLY A 65 0.27 -9.10 -6.98
C GLY A 65 1.04 -9.98 -7.97
N GLY A 66 1.81 -9.38 -8.89
CA GLY A 66 2.51 -10.10 -9.95
C GLY A 66 1.52 -10.81 -10.88
N ASP A 67 1.68 -12.13 -11.04
CA ASP A 67 0.79 -12.96 -11.86
C ASP A 67 -0.68 -12.95 -11.40
N LYS A 68 -0.93 -12.55 -10.14
CA LYS A 68 -2.28 -12.43 -9.56
C LYS A 68 -2.97 -11.12 -9.93
N GLY A 69 -2.26 -10.18 -10.55
CA GLY A 69 -2.75 -8.88 -10.97
C GLY A 69 -2.44 -7.73 -10.00
N GLU A 70 -2.80 -6.53 -10.40
CA GLU A 70 -2.61 -5.29 -9.65
C GLU A 70 -3.91 -4.91 -8.94
N ALA A 71 -3.84 -4.49 -7.68
CA ALA A 71 -5.00 -4.03 -6.94
C ALA A 71 -4.78 -2.63 -6.37
N SER A 72 -5.84 -1.84 -6.29
CA SER A 72 -5.81 -0.51 -5.66
C SER A 72 -6.71 -0.49 -4.42
N VAL A 73 -6.14 -0.10 -3.28
CA VAL A 73 -6.84 -0.05 -1.98
C VAL A 73 -6.75 1.36 -1.40
N ASN A 74 -7.90 1.91 -1.00
CA ASN A 74 -7.96 3.15 -0.24
C ASN A 74 -7.78 2.86 1.25
N TYR A 75 -6.66 3.32 1.80
CA TYR A 75 -6.31 3.16 3.20
C TYR A 75 -6.49 4.47 3.98
N ARG A 76 -7.22 4.43 5.09
CA ARG A 76 -7.46 5.59 5.96
C ARG A 76 -6.66 5.44 7.25
N LEU A 77 -5.78 6.39 7.51
CA LEU A 77 -4.98 6.43 8.73
C LEU A 77 -5.42 7.60 9.62
N PHE A 78 -5.98 7.29 10.79
CA PHE A 78 -6.38 8.29 11.78
C PHE A 78 -5.18 8.75 12.62
N LEU A 79 -4.99 10.06 12.74
CA LEU A 79 -3.88 10.64 13.48
C LEU A 79 -4.27 10.84 14.95
N LEU A 80 -4.28 9.73 15.70
CA LEU A 80 -4.57 9.69 17.14
C LEU A 80 -3.52 8.85 17.87
N SER A 81 -3.26 9.16 19.15
CA SER A 81 -2.27 8.44 19.97
C SER A 81 -2.54 6.93 20.02
N LYS A 82 -3.81 6.52 20.12
CA LYS A 82 -4.21 5.09 20.11
C LYS A 82 -3.90 4.33 18.82
N PHE A 83 -3.60 5.05 17.73
CA PHE A 83 -3.22 4.50 16.44
C PHE A 83 -1.76 4.82 16.08
N GLN A 84 -0.94 5.26 17.05
CA GLN A 84 0.50 5.50 16.85
C GLN A 84 1.23 4.28 16.31
N TRP A 85 0.85 3.08 16.74
CA TRP A 85 1.44 1.83 16.23
C TRP A 85 1.19 1.66 14.72
N LYS A 86 -0.03 1.91 14.22
CA LYS A 86 -0.35 1.85 12.78
C LYS A 86 0.42 2.89 11.97
N ILE A 87 0.57 4.07 12.56
CA ILE A 87 1.38 5.14 11.98
C ILE A 87 2.82 4.67 11.86
N SER A 88 3.37 4.07 12.92
CA SER A 88 4.73 3.55 12.92
C SER A 88 4.92 2.46 11.89
N GLU A 89 4.03 1.46 11.86
CA GLU A 89 4.06 0.37 10.87
C GLU A 89 4.11 0.89 9.43
N LEU A 90 3.29 1.90 9.10
CA LEU A 90 3.30 2.51 7.77
C LEU A 90 4.67 3.12 7.44
N PHE A 91 5.21 3.97 8.31
CA PHE A 91 6.47 4.66 8.02
C PHE A 91 7.67 3.72 8.05
N VAL A 92 7.69 2.72 8.94
CA VAL A 92 8.74 1.70 8.98
C VAL A 92 8.68 0.84 7.71
N SER A 93 7.50 0.38 7.32
CA SER A 93 7.30 -0.41 6.10
C SER A 93 7.72 0.35 4.83
N ALA A 94 7.44 1.65 4.79
CA ALA A 94 7.83 2.54 3.69
C ALA A 94 9.34 2.89 3.69
N GLY A 95 10.13 2.41 4.67
CA GLY A 95 11.54 2.75 4.82
C GLY A 95 11.79 4.22 5.24
N LEU A 96 10.77 4.88 5.79
CA LEU A 96 10.78 6.29 6.21
C LEU A 96 10.94 6.48 7.73
N ALA A 97 10.99 5.38 8.47
CA ALA A 97 11.30 5.35 9.89
C ALA A 97 12.13 4.11 10.23
N ASP A 98 13.00 4.26 11.22
CA ASP A 98 13.80 3.15 11.75
C ASP A 98 12.89 2.24 12.61
N PRO A 99 12.88 0.91 12.39
CA PRO A 99 12.10 -0.01 13.21
C PRO A 99 12.47 0.01 14.70
N ASP A 100 13.70 0.41 15.05
CA ASP A 100 14.21 0.42 16.43
C ASP A 100 14.12 1.81 17.08
N ALA A 101 13.57 2.81 16.39
CA ALA A 101 13.44 4.17 16.93
C ALA A 101 12.32 4.27 18.00
N GLU A 102 12.69 4.78 19.18
CA GLU A 102 11.74 5.07 20.27
C GLU A 102 10.75 6.19 19.91
N THR A 103 11.17 7.14 19.05
CA THR A 103 10.31 8.21 18.53
C THR A 103 10.50 8.39 17.04
N ILE A 104 9.40 8.49 16.31
CA ILE A 104 9.40 8.67 14.86
C ILE A 104 8.83 10.02 14.47
N ARG A 105 9.46 10.68 13.49
CA ARG A 105 8.90 11.85 12.82
C ARG A 105 8.19 11.39 11.56
N MET A 106 6.90 11.70 11.45
CA MET A 106 6.10 11.38 10.27
C MET A 106 6.60 12.17 9.03
N GLN A 107 7.32 11.51 8.13
CA GLN A 107 7.85 12.11 6.88
C GLN A 107 6.78 12.15 5.78
N TRP A 108 5.69 12.88 6.02
CA TRP A 108 4.56 12.98 5.07
C TRP A 108 4.94 13.55 3.70
N ASP A 109 6.05 14.28 3.61
CA ASP A 109 6.62 14.83 2.37
C ASP A 109 7.19 13.74 1.45
N ARG A 110 7.52 12.56 1.99
CA ARG A 110 8.13 11.45 1.25
C ARG A 110 7.21 10.24 1.09
N ILE A 111 5.98 10.32 1.61
CA ILE A 111 5.08 9.17 1.68
C ILE A 111 4.53 8.78 0.30
N GLN A 112 4.29 9.75 -0.57
CA GLN A 112 3.82 9.49 -1.93
C GLN A 112 4.98 8.98 -2.78
N GLY A 113 4.77 7.86 -3.47
CA GLY A 113 5.80 7.11 -4.18
C GLY A 113 6.60 6.16 -3.30
N ALA A 114 6.40 6.17 -1.98
CA ALA A 114 7.07 5.23 -1.09
C ALA A 114 6.55 3.80 -1.32
N THR A 115 7.46 2.83 -1.19
CA THR A 115 7.21 1.42 -1.41
C THR A 115 7.49 0.62 -0.15
N GLY A 116 6.79 -0.49 0.05
CA GLY A 116 7.03 -1.40 1.16
C GLY A 116 6.35 -2.75 0.97
N LEU A 117 6.24 -3.51 2.05
CA LEU A 117 5.51 -4.77 2.11
C LEU A 117 4.26 -4.61 2.99
N CYS A 118 3.12 -5.12 2.55
CA CYS A 118 1.89 -5.14 3.33
C CYS A 118 1.25 -6.51 3.31
N HIS A 119 0.56 -6.85 4.39
CA HIS A 119 -0.31 -8.01 4.45
C HIS A 119 -1.71 -7.62 4.00
N VAL A 120 -2.23 -8.37 3.02
CA VAL A 120 -3.55 -8.17 2.43
C VAL A 120 -4.44 -9.33 2.85
N ALA A 121 -5.64 -9.02 3.33
CA ALA A 121 -6.69 -9.97 3.58
C ALA A 121 -7.95 -9.62 2.78
N GLN A 122 -8.87 -10.56 2.68
CA GLN A 122 -10.17 -10.35 2.07
C GLN A 122 -11.20 -10.02 3.15
N ARG A 123 -11.82 -8.85 3.06
CA ARG A 123 -12.93 -8.46 3.93
C ARG A 123 -14.26 -8.67 3.22
N GLU A 124 -15.20 -9.32 3.90
CA GLU A 124 -16.58 -9.34 3.48
C GLU A 124 -17.28 -8.04 3.91
N PHE A 125 -18.14 -7.52 3.05
CA PHE A 125 -18.98 -6.37 3.35
C PHE A 125 -20.35 -6.55 2.74
N THR A 126 -21.38 -6.11 3.45
CA THR A 126 -22.73 -6.05 2.87
C THR A 126 -22.86 -4.79 2.03
N LYS A 127 -23.27 -4.95 0.78
CA LYS A 127 -23.59 -3.82 -0.09
C LYS A 127 -24.81 -3.10 0.47
N GLN A 128 -24.64 -1.84 0.87
CA GLN A 128 -25.70 -1.07 1.52
C GLN A 128 -26.66 -0.40 0.53
N SER A 129 -26.30 -0.32 -0.75
CA SER A 129 -27.07 0.43 -1.75
C SER A 129 -26.80 -0.09 -3.17
N GLY A 130 -27.74 0.15 -4.09
CA GLY A 130 -27.66 -0.26 -5.49
C GLY A 130 -28.48 -1.53 -5.81
N PRO A 131 -28.41 -2.01 -7.07
CA PRO A 131 -29.18 -3.17 -7.54
C PRO A 131 -28.91 -4.47 -6.75
N HIS A 132 -27.75 -4.52 -6.09
CA HIS A 132 -27.26 -5.65 -5.31
C HIS A 132 -27.28 -5.37 -3.79
N ALA A 133 -28.08 -4.40 -3.34
CA ALA A 133 -28.19 -4.08 -1.91
C ALA A 133 -28.65 -5.30 -1.10
N GLY A 134 -27.97 -5.59 0.00
CA GLY A 134 -28.21 -6.77 0.84
C GLY A 134 -27.34 -7.98 0.49
N GLU A 135 -26.66 -8.00 -0.66
CA GLU A 135 -25.67 -9.04 -0.98
C GLU A 135 -24.36 -8.80 -0.24
N THR A 136 -23.63 -9.89 0.04
CA THR A 136 -22.24 -9.84 0.47
C THR A 136 -21.33 -9.61 -0.73
N GLY A 137 -20.34 -8.75 -0.56
CA GLY A 137 -19.22 -8.53 -1.48
C GLY A 137 -17.91 -8.73 -0.74
N THR A 138 -16.86 -9.04 -1.48
CA THR A 138 -15.51 -9.19 -0.94
C THR A 138 -14.64 -8.05 -1.43
N ALA A 139 -13.76 -7.55 -0.58
CA ALA A 139 -12.75 -6.56 -0.98
C ALA A 139 -11.39 -6.80 -0.35
N ASN A 140 -10.34 -6.37 -1.04
CA ASN A 140 -9.01 -6.35 -0.46
C ASN A 140 -8.96 -5.33 0.68
N GLU A 141 -8.33 -5.72 1.78
CA GLU A 141 -8.04 -4.88 2.92
C GLU A 141 -6.57 -5.06 3.31
N ILE A 142 -5.86 -3.94 3.51
CA ILE A 142 -4.53 -3.97 4.10
C ILE A 142 -4.71 -4.06 5.62
N THR A 143 -4.36 -5.21 6.18
CA THR A 143 -4.49 -5.43 7.64
C THR A 143 -3.24 -4.98 8.37
N LYS A 144 -2.07 -5.07 7.73
CA LYS A 144 -0.78 -4.73 8.33
C LYS A 144 0.22 -4.19 7.32
N PHE A 145 1.01 -3.21 7.73
CA PHE A 145 2.25 -2.83 7.03
C PHE A 145 3.42 -3.55 7.68
N LEU A 146 4.21 -4.26 6.87
CA LEU A 146 5.29 -5.11 7.32
C LEU A 146 6.61 -4.35 7.26
N PRO A 147 7.49 -4.51 8.26
CA PRO A 147 8.83 -3.94 8.20
C PRO A 147 9.58 -4.50 6.99
N PRO A 148 10.57 -3.75 6.46
CA PRO A 148 11.43 -4.28 5.40
C PRO A 148 12.07 -5.60 5.87
N PRO A 149 12.28 -6.56 4.96
CA PRO A 149 12.96 -7.79 5.32
C PRO A 149 14.33 -7.44 5.90
N ALA A 150 14.73 -8.14 6.97
CA ALA A 150 16.06 -7.97 7.53
C ALA A 150 17.09 -8.08 6.39
N PRO A 151 18.13 -7.22 6.36
CA PRO A 151 19.18 -7.34 5.36
C PRO A 151 19.71 -8.76 5.46
N LYS A 152 19.48 -9.57 4.42
CA LYS A 152 20.06 -10.90 4.34
C LYS A 152 21.56 -10.69 4.47
N ALA A 153 22.14 -11.10 5.60
CA ALA A 153 23.58 -11.05 5.79
C ALA A 153 24.19 -11.65 4.52
N ALA A 154 24.93 -10.85 3.76
CA ALA A 154 25.59 -11.33 2.57
C ALA A 154 26.41 -12.54 3.01
N GLU A 155 26.10 -13.72 2.49
CA GLU A 155 26.94 -14.89 2.71
C GLU A 155 28.36 -14.46 2.33
N PRO A 156 29.35 -14.57 3.24
CA PRO A 156 30.70 -14.17 2.93
C PRO A 156 31.13 -14.94 1.69
N ALA A 157 31.40 -14.21 0.61
CA ALA A 157 31.92 -14.79 -0.62
C ALA A 157 33.12 -15.67 -0.24
N GLN A 158 33.01 -16.98 -0.47
CA GLN A 158 34.07 -17.91 -0.12
C GLN A 158 35.35 -17.49 -0.87
N PRO A 159 36.48 -17.29 -0.18
CA PRO A 159 37.71 -16.90 -0.83
C PRO A 159 38.17 -18.04 -1.75
N ALA A 160 38.23 -17.75 -3.06
CA ALA A 160 38.73 -18.66 -4.07
C ALA A 160 40.25 -18.71 -4.05
N TRP A 161 40.84 -19.38 -3.05
CA TRP A 161 42.27 -19.73 -3.08
C TRP A 161 42.51 -21.11 -2.45
N GLN A 162 43.00 -22.02 -3.29
CA GLN A 162 43.95 -23.13 -3.03
C GLN A 162 43.46 -24.46 -3.62
N GLN A 163 43.82 -24.68 -4.89
CA GLN A 163 44.51 -25.91 -5.24
C GLN A 163 45.45 -25.66 -6.43
N SER A 164 46.63 -25.12 -6.09
CA SER A 164 47.86 -25.36 -6.83
C SER A 164 48.64 -26.45 -6.10
N GLY A 165 49.01 -27.52 -6.82
CA GLY A 165 49.78 -28.67 -6.33
C GLY A 165 48.93 -29.94 -6.38
N MET A 166 49.34 -31.05 -6.99
CA MET A 166 50.70 -31.57 -7.07
C MET A 166 50.70 -32.77 -8.05
N PHE A 167 51.78 -32.86 -8.83
CA PHE A 167 52.26 -34.00 -9.65
C PHE A 167 51.66 -34.24 -11.03
#